data_AF-A0A0N0D2M6-F1
#
_entry.id   AF-A0A0N0D2M6-F1
#
_cell.length_a   1.000
_cell.length_b   1.000
_cell.length_c   1.000
_cell.angle_alpha   90.00
_cell.angle_beta   90.00
_cell.angle_gamma   90.00
#
_symmetry.space_group_name_H-M   'P 1'
#
loop_
_entity.id
_entity.type
_entity.pdbx_description
1 polymer ?
#
loop_
_entity_poly.entity_id
_entity_poly.type
_entity_poly.pdbx_seq_one_letter_code
_entity_poly.pdbx_strand_id
1 'polypeptide(L)'
;MIGWHKLLGISFVDYFTDTPYSVDIEKELEIPQYLDYIILENTEVDNQLIDPPDGFESLNKYNLITYKSSQESLNGWALNELISYYVLYRKILSALAEKKDKKKLVPPELFKLFAVSTRFPVKLLKNERYKELKEGIFQIKQGDQYVDIIVVSKLPKTKNNAFWHLFGLDQESIEFGFNNYQWNREDIKYYIFNELSKLKGGKHMSYTVDDFKREVVRKNKHLFTWNDFVKY
;
A
#
# COMPACT_ATOMS: atom_id res chain seq x y z
N MET A 1 -0.17 -16.72 10.32
CA MET A 1 -0.44 -15.28 10.52
C MET A 1 -0.24 -14.59 9.19
N ILE A 2 -1.15 -13.70 8.77
CA ILE A 2 -1.02 -13.02 7.47
C ILE A 2 0.00 -11.91 7.56
N GLY A 3 0.93 -11.88 6.61
CA GLY A 3 1.90 -10.79 6.46
C GLY A 3 1.29 -9.60 5.74
N TRP A 4 0.43 -8.82 6.43
CA TRP A 4 -0.30 -7.68 5.84
C TRP A 4 0.60 -6.66 5.13
N HIS A 5 1.77 -6.34 5.71
CA HIS A 5 2.76 -5.47 5.09
C HIS A 5 3.29 -6.05 3.77
N LYS A 6 3.62 -7.35 3.76
CA LYS A 6 4.09 -8.04 2.55
C LYS A 6 2.99 -8.05 1.47
N LEU A 7 1.74 -8.29 1.87
CA LEU A 7 0.60 -8.23 0.95
C LEU A 7 0.43 -6.83 0.35
N LEU A 8 0.56 -5.78 1.16
CA LEU A 8 0.48 -4.41 0.67
C LEU A 8 1.58 -4.11 -0.35
N GLY A 9 2.83 -4.45 -0.03
CA GLY A 9 3.95 -4.27 -0.97
C GLY A 9 3.73 -5.02 -2.29
N ILE A 10 3.34 -6.29 -2.24
CA ILE A 10 3.05 -7.08 -3.46
C ILE A 10 1.87 -6.51 -4.24
N SER A 11 0.84 -6.02 -3.54
CA SER A 11 -0.31 -5.38 -4.20
C SER A 11 0.10 -4.08 -4.89
N PHE A 12 1.02 -3.31 -4.32
CA PHE A 12 1.57 -2.13 -5.01
C PHE A 12 2.38 -2.50 -6.24
N VAL A 13 3.15 -3.59 -6.22
CA VAL A 13 3.85 -4.08 -7.43
C VAL A 13 2.85 -4.36 -8.55
N ASP A 14 1.69 -4.94 -8.25
CA ASP A 14 0.61 -5.12 -9.23
C ASP A 14 -0.01 -3.78 -9.65
N TYR A 15 -0.37 -2.91 -8.70
CA TYR A 15 -1.02 -1.63 -8.96
C TYR A 15 -0.20 -0.73 -9.86
N PHE A 16 1.12 -0.67 -9.63
CA PHE A 16 2.04 0.16 -10.40
C PHE A 16 2.65 -0.56 -11.61
N THR A 17 2.19 -1.77 -11.95
CA THR A 17 2.58 -2.43 -13.21
C THR A 17 2.20 -1.54 -14.41
N ASP A 18 3.10 -1.43 -15.38
CA ASP A 18 2.98 -0.57 -16.56
C ASP A 18 2.77 0.94 -16.26
N THR A 19 3.15 1.37 -15.04
CA THR A 19 3.24 2.77 -14.65
C THR A 19 4.72 3.19 -14.51
N PRO A 20 5.05 4.49 -14.46
CA PRO A 20 6.44 4.92 -14.28
C PRO A 20 6.97 4.73 -12.85
N TYR A 21 6.14 4.24 -11.92
CA TYR A 21 6.52 4.09 -10.52
C TYR A 21 7.16 2.72 -10.27
N SER A 22 8.40 2.74 -9.77
CA SER A 22 9.01 1.55 -9.19
C SER A 22 8.59 1.42 -7.72
N VAL A 23 8.43 0.18 -7.26
CA VAL A 23 8.05 -0.13 -5.88
C VAL A 23 9.23 -0.81 -5.20
N ASP A 24 9.81 -0.14 -4.21
CA ASP A 24 10.78 -0.75 -3.31
C ASP A 24 10.12 -1.08 -1.97
N ILE A 25 10.40 -2.30 -1.52
CA ILE A 25 9.79 -2.94 -0.36
C ILE A 25 10.93 -3.23 0.61
N GLU A 26 11.20 -2.31 1.53
CA GLU A 26 12.31 -2.46 2.45
C GLU A 26 12.14 -3.61 3.46
N LYS A 27 13.04 -4.60 3.43
CA LYS A 27 13.32 -5.53 4.54
C LYS A 27 14.78 -5.97 4.41
N GLU A 28 15.64 -5.88 5.42
CA GLU A 28 15.54 -6.28 6.83
C GLU A 28 16.44 -5.34 7.67
N LEU A 29 15.98 -4.82 8.81
CA LEU A 29 16.89 -4.35 9.87
C LEU A 29 17.18 -5.56 10.77
N GLU A 30 18.37 -5.65 11.38
CA GLU A 30 18.78 -6.78 12.25
C GLU A 30 17.91 -6.96 13.53
N ILE A 31 16.87 -6.13 13.68
CA ILE A 31 15.89 -6.12 14.76
C ILE A 31 14.57 -6.66 14.18
N PRO A 32 13.76 -7.45 14.91
CA PRO A 32 12.49 -7.99 14.41
C PRO A 32 11.42 -6.91 14.20
N GLN A 33 11.64 -6.08 13.20
CA GLN A 33 10.73 -5.07 12.67
C GLN A 33 10.63 -5.32 11.16
N TYR A 34 9.42 -5.57 10.70
CA TYR A 34 9.14 -5.92 9.31
C TYR A 34 8.73 -4.68 8.53
N LEU A 35 9.07 -4.63 7.23
CA LEU A 35 8.55 -3.70 6.21
C LEU A 35 7.58 -2.65 6.76
N ASP A 36 8.15 -1.57 7.29
CA ASP A 36 7.36 -0.42 7.75
C ASP A 36 7.26 0.65 6.67
N TYR A 37 8.00 0.51 5.58
CA TYR A 37 8.08 1.51 4.51
C TYR A 37 7.99 0.87 3.15
N ILE A 38 7.18 1.47 2.29
CA ILE A 38 7.20 1.23 0.85
C ILE A 38 7.64 2.53 0.21
N ILE A 39 8.57 2.43 -0.73
CA ILE A 39 9.06 3.58 -1.50
C ILE A 39 8.52 3.43 -2.90
N LEU A 40 7.83 4.48 -3.37
CA LEU A 40 7.44 4.60 -4.77
C LEU A 40 8.30 5.67 -5.40
N GLU A 41 9.17 5.28 -6.33
CA GLU A 41 9.98 6.22 -7.11
C GLU A 41 9.40 6.38 -8.50
N ASN A 42 9.05 7.61 -8.88
CA ASN A 42 8.70 7.93 -10.25
C ASN A 42 9.97 7.98 -11.09
N THR A 43 10.07 7.06 -12.06
CA THR A 43 11.22 6.91 -12.95
C THR A 43 11.16 7.79 -14.19
N GLU A 44 10.01 8.44 -14.45
CA GLU A 44 9.77 9.33 -15.59
C GLU A 44 9.33 10.73 -15.15
N VAL A 45 9.49 11.72 -16.03
CA VAL A 45 9.07 13.10 -15.75
C VAL A 45 7.63 13.28 -16.24
N ASP A 46 6.74 13.70 -15.35
CA ASP A 46 5.37 14.19 -15.64
C ASP A 46 4.30 13.13 -15.98
N ASN A 47 4.48 11.88 -15.53
CA ASN A 47 3.44 10.85 -15.65
C ASN A 47 2.63 10.71 -14.36
N GLN A 48 1.40 11.24 -14.40
CA GLN A 48 0.40 11.07 -13.35
C GLN A 48 -0.40 9.78 -13.56
N LEU A 49 -0.85 9.17 -12.47
CA LEU A 49 -1.75 8.04 -12.53
C LEU A 49 -3.11 8.47 -13.09
N ILE A 50 -3.71 7.63 -13.94
CA ILE A 50 -5.08 7.82 -14.40
C ILE A 50 -6.02 7.21 -13.36
N ASP A 51 -6.94 8.03 -12.82
CA ASP A 51 -7.92 7.62 -11.79
C ASP A 51 -7.30 6.91 -10.57
N PRO A 52 -6.36 7.57 -9.86
CA PRO A 52 -5.69 6.96 -8.70
C PRO A 52 -6.68 6.67 -7.55
N PRO A 53 -6.35 5.71 -6.67
CA PRO A 53 -7.09 5.53 -5.45
C PRO A 53 -6.94 6.77 -4.57
N ASP A 54 -7.93 6.98 -3.70
CA ASP A 54 -7.96 8.15 -2.86
C ASP A 54 -6.69 8.29 -2.02
N GLY A 55 -6.08 9.47 -2.07
CA GLY A 55 -4.82 9.79 -1.40
C GLY A 55 -3.61 9.78 -2.34
N PHE A 56 -3.69 9.15 -3.52
CA PHE A 56 -2.58 9.04 -4.47
C PHE A 56 -2.69 10.01 -5.66
N GLU A 57 -3.50 11.07 -5.56
CA GLU A 57 -3.70 12.06 -6.64
C GLU A 57 -2.47 12.93 -6.88
N SER A 58 -1.59 13.02 -5.89
CA SER A 58 -0.46 13.95 -5.89
C SER A 58 0.81 13.24 -5.43
N LEU A 59 1.10 12.10 -6.04
CA LEU A 59 2.40 11.44 -5.89
C LEU A 59 3.53 12.36 -6.42
N ASN A 60 4.65 12.35 -5.72
CA ASN A 60 5.87 13.06 -6.10
C ASN A 60 6.90 12.09 -6.70
N LYS A 61 8.13 12.58 -6.93
CA LYS A 61 9.22 11.72 -7.40
C LYS A 61 9.52 10.59 -6.42
N TYR A 62 9.55 10.85 -5.12
CA TYR A 62 9.79 9.87 -4.07
C TYR A 62 8.62 9.86 -3.09
N ASN A 63 7.96 8.72 -2.92
CA ASN A 63 6.81 8.59 -2.03
C ASN A 63 7.09 7.54 -0.99
N LEU A 64 7.16 7.94 0.28
CA LEU A 64 7.45 7.03 1.39
C LEU A 64 6.15 6.75 2.13
N ILE A 65 5.83 5.46 2.26
CA ILE A 65 4.55 5.02 2.80
C ILE A 65 4.81 4.14 4.00
N THR A 66 4.33 4.54 5.17
CA THR A 66 4.17 3.60 6.29
C THR A 66 2.77 3.01 6.33
N TYR A 67 2.66 1.76 6.75
CA TYR A 67 1.38 1.07 6.87
C TYR A 67 1.20 0.52 8.27
N LYS A 68 -0.02 0.60 8.79
CA LYS A 68 -0.43 -0.08 10.03
C LYS A 68 -1.71 -0.86 9.76
N SER A 69 -1.58 -2.18 9.84
CA SER A 69 -2.66 -3.13 9.62
C SER A 69 -3.73 -3.04 10.71
N SER A 70 -4.80 -3.84 10.60
CA SER A 70 -5.85 -3.91 11.62
C SER A 70 -5.33 -4.32 13.01
N GLN A 71 -4.17 -4.98 13.12
CA GLN A 71 -3.60 -5.40 14.39
C GLN A 71 -2.70 -4.34 15.02
N GLU A 72 -2.45 -3.24 14.32
CA GLU A 72 -1.55 -2.18 14.71
C GLU A 72 -2.29 -0.85 14.78
N SER A 73 -1.72 0.12 15.49
CA SER A 73 -2.29 1.46 15.58
C SER A 73 -1.27 2.45 15.04
N LEU A 74 -1.69 3.27 14.07
CA LEU A 74 -0.93 4.43 13.67
C LEU A 74 -0.92 5.44 14.83
N ASN A 75 0.28 5.84 15.26
CA ASN A 75 0.52 6.69 16.40
C ASN A 75 1.66 7.68 16.10
N GLY A 76 1.91 8.63 17.00
CA GLY A 76 2.94 9.66 16.77
C GLY A 76 4.36 9.09 16.67
N TRP A 77 4.63 7.95 17.31
CA TRP A 77 5.91 7.25 17.18
C TRP A 77 6.11 6.75 15.74
N ALA A 78 5.10 6.09 15.15
CA ALA A 78 5.16 5.63 13.75
C ALA A 78 5.38 6.79 12.76
N LEU A 79 4.80 7.97 13.01
CA LEU A 79 5.07 9.16 12.19
C LEU A 79 6.51 9.65 12.34
N ASN A 80 7.06 9.63 13.56
CA ASN A 80 8.46 9.99 13.80
C ASN A 80 9.42 9.00 13.13
N GLU A 81 9.09 7.71 13.13
CA GLU A 81 9.88 6.69 12.41
C GLU A 81 9.85 6.97 10.89
N LEU A 82 8.68 7.26 10.32
CA LEU A 82 8.54 7.63 8.90
C LEU A 82 9.38 8.86 8.54
N ILE A 83 9.35 9.90 9.36
CA ILE A 83 10.14 11.12 9.12
C ILE A 83 11.62 10.87 9.29
N SER A 84 12.02 10.08 10.28
CA SER A 84 13.41 9.68 10.48
C SER A 84 13.92 8.92 9.27
N TYR A 85 13.10 8.02 8.74
CA TYR A 85 13.40 7.26 7.54
C TYR A 85 13.48 8.16 6.30
N TYR A 86 12.55 9.09 6.11
CA TYR A 86 12.63 10.13 5.08
C TYR A 86 13.96 10.89 5.11
N VAL A 87 14.38 11.36 6.29
CA VAL A 87 15.65 12.09 6.44
C VAL A 87 16.83 11.21 6.05
N LEU A 88 16.82 9.93 6.43
CA LEU A 88 17.86 8.96 6.05
C LEU A 88 17.89 8.73 4.54
N TYR A 89 16.74 8.38 3.96
CA TYR A 89 16.61 8.08 2.54
C TYR A 89 17.00 9.27 1.66
N ARG A 90 16.58 10.48 2.02
CA ARG A 90 16.99 11.72 1.35
C ARG A 90 18.51 11.92 1.37
N LYS A 91 19.18 11.60 2.48
CA LYS A 91 20.66 11.66 2.57
C LYS A 91 21.32 10.61 1.69
N ILE A 92 20.79 9.38 1.66
CA ILE A 92 21.28 8.30 0.80
C ILE A 92 21.20 8.73 -0.68
N LEU A 93 20.05 9.22 -1.12
CA LEU A 93 19.86 9.71 -2.50
C LEU A 93 20.81 10.86 -2.84
N SER A 94 21.02 11.78 -1.90
CA SER A 94 21.96 12.89 -2.09
C SER A 94 23.40 12.39 -2.26
N ALA A 95 23.82 11.43 -1.45
CA ALA A 95 25.15 10.82 -1.54
C ALA A 95 25.35 10.05 -2.86
N LEU A 96 24.29 9.42 -3.41
CA LEU A 96 24.32 8.73 -4.70
C LEU A 96 24.33 9.71 -5.89
N ALA A 97 23.60 10.81 -5.79
CA ALA A 97 23.50 11.82 -6.85
C ALA A 97 24.79 12.64 -7.03
N GLU A 98 25.58 12.81 -5.97
CA GLU A 98 26.73 13.73 -5.98
C GLU A 98 28.08 13.02 -6.00
N LYS A 99 28.70 12.95 -7.18
CA LYS A 99 30.14 12.66 -7.30
C LYS A 99 31.04 13.83 -6.89
N LYS A 100 30.53 15.04 -6.60
CA LYS A 100 31.36 16.25 -6.44
C LYS A 100 31.06 17.22 -5.29
N ASP A 101 29.85 17.34 -4.75
CA ASP A 101 29.56 18.36 -3.71
C ASP A 101 28.77 17.80 -2.52
N LYS A 102 29.42 16.98 -1.69
CA LYS A 102 28.87 16.17 -0.56
C LYS A 102 27.89 16.84 0.44
N LYS A 103 27.55 18.11 0.29
CA LYS A 103 26.66 18.87 1.16
C LYS A 103 25.30 19.21 0.53
N LYS A 104 25.05 18.97 -0.77
CA LYS A 104 23.76 19.36 -1.35
C LYS A 104 22.75 18.23 -1.18
N LEU A 105 21.76 18.48 -0.33
CA LEU A 105 20.64 17.56 -0.20
C LEU A 105 19.72 17.66 -1.43
N VAL A 106 19.19 16.53 -1.90
CA VAL A 106 18.07 16.46 -2.85
C VAL A 106 16.94 17.36 -2.35
N PRO A 107 16.24 18.15 -3.19
CA PRO A 107 15.18 19.05 -2.75
C PRO A 107 14.05 18.31 -2.00
N PRO A 108 13.53 18.84 -0.87
CA PRO A 108 12.47 18.18 -0.11
C PRO A 108 11.13 18.11 -0.87
N GLU A 109 10.90 19.00 -1.84
CA GLU A 109 9.67 19.06 -2.65
C GLU A 109 9.53 17.85 -3.57
N LEU A 110 10.61 17.10 -3.81
CA LEU A 110 10.58 15.85 -4.56
C LEU A 110 10.02 14.68 -3.75
N PHE A 111 9.75 14.87 -2.46
CA PHE A 111 9.28 13.83 -1.57
C PHE A 111 7.82 14.02 -1.18
N LYS A 112 7.12 12.93 -0.95
CA LYS A 112 5.82 12.92 -0.29
C LYS A 112 5.74 11.78 0.72
N LEU A 113 5.11 12.05 1.86
CA LEU A 113 5.01 11.11 2.97
C LEU A 113 3.56 10.68 3.16
N PHE A 114 3.34 9.38 3.26
CA PHE A 114 2.04 8.77 3.48
C PHE A 114 2.06 7.86 4.70
N ALA A 115 0.95 7.86 5.43
CA ALA A 115 0.69 6.89 6.48
C ALA A 115 -0.65 6.22 6.24
N VAL A 116 -0.64 4.95 5.83
CA VAL A 116 -1.84 4.16 5.62
C VAL A 116 -2.21 3.49 6.94
N SER A 117 -3.45 3.67 7.39
CA SER A 117 -3.98 2.99 8.56
C SER A 117 -5.27 2.28 8.22
N THR A 118 -5.32 0.97 8.51
CA THR A 118 -6.56 0.23 8.29
C THR A 118 -7.70 0.77 9.18
N ARG A 119 -7.40 1.06 10.45
CA ARG A 119 -8.35 1.60 11.44
C ARG A 119 -8.24 3.11 11.53
N PHE A 120 -9.33 3.77 11.90
CA PHE A 120 -9.27 5.19 12.25
C PHE A 120 -8.38 5.40 13.51
N PRO A 121 -7.27 6.16 13.41
CA PRO A 121 -6.29 6.27 14.49
C PRO A 121 -6.70 7.32 15.52
N VAL A 122 -7.74 7.00 16.32
CA VAL A 122 -8.37 7.91 17.30
C VAL A 122 -7.35 8.62 18.20
N LYS A 123 -6.37 7.88 18.74
CA LYS A 123 -5.38 8.44 19.67
C LYS A 123 -4.45 9.46 19.00
N LEU A 124 -4.09 9.25 17.74
CA LEU A 124 -3.25 10.18 16.99
C LEU A 124 -4.06 11.43 16.64
N LEU A 125 -5.19 11.26 15.97
CA LEU A 125 -5.99 12.38 15.47
C LEU A 125 -6.69 13.19 16.56
N LYS A 126 -6.89 12.63 17.77
CA LYS A 126 -7.40 13.41 18.91
C LYS A 126 -6.36 14.38 19.48
N ASN A 127 -5.07 14.03 19.39
CA ASN A 127 -3.99 14.78 20.04
C ASN A 127 -3.25 15.71 19.08
N GLU A 128 -3.38 15.50 17.77
CA GLU A 128 -2.71 16.29 16.74
C GLU A 128 -3.69 17.25 16.04
N ARG A 129 -3.16 18.39 15.57
CA ARG A 129 -3.90 19.23 14.62
C ARG A 129 -3.83 18.58 13.24
N TYR A 130 -4.98 18.23 12.68
CA TYR A 130 -5.09 17.66 11.36
C TYR A 130 -6.07 18.46 10.50
N LYS A 131 -5.93 18.32 9.18
CA LYS A 131 -6.89 18.79 8.18
C LYS A 131 -7.46 17.57 7.47
N GLU A 132 -8.78 17.42 7.43
CA GLU A 132 -9.40 16.46 6.52
C GLU A 132 -9.38 17.05 5.11
N LEU A 133 -8.72 16.36 4.18
CA LEU A 133 -8.64 16.78 2.78
C LEU A 133 -9.86 16.28 2.00
N LYS A 134 -10.29 15.06 2.31
CA LYS A 134 -11.52 14.41 1.85
C LYS A 134 -11.84 13.21 2.74
N GLU A 135 -12.97 12.56 2.50
CA GLU A 135 -13.40 11.39 3.28
C GLU A 135 -12.30 10.31 3.32
N GLY A 136 -11.85 9.99 4.54
CA GLY A 136 -10.79 9.00 4.78
C GLY A 136 -9.36 9.49 4.51
N ILE A 137 -9.15 10.72 4.04
CA ILE A 137 -7.83 11.31 3.81
C ILE A 137 -7.62 12.52 4.71
N PHE A 138 -6.64 12.42 5.59
CA PHE A 138 -6.28 13.47 6.54
C PHE A 138 -4.85 13.92 6.29
N GLN A 139 -4.50 15.13 6.67
CA GLN A 139 -3.14 15.63 6.63
C GLN A 139 -2.73 16.14 8.01
N ILE A 140 -1.59 15.67 8.50
CA ILE A 140 -0.96 16.15 9.74
C ILE A 140 0.35 16.84 9.38
N LYS A 141 0.66 17.92 10.09
CA LYS A 141 2.00 18.50 10.09
C LYS A 141 2.78 17.95 11.29
N GLN A 142 3.85 17.22 11.03
CA GLN A 142 4.74 16.65 12.04
C GLN A 142 6.14 17.25 11.84
N GLY A 143 6.57 18.10 12.79
CA GLY A 143 7.72 18.98 12.56
C GLY A 143 7.47 19.91 11.37
N ASP A 144 8.39 19.93 10.41
CA ASP A 144 8.25 20.70 9.15
C ASP A 144 7.70 19.88 7.98
N GLN A 145 7.37 18.60 8.20
CA GLN A 145 6.87 17.72 7.16
C GLN A 145 5.35 17.60 7.23
N TYR A 146 4.71 17.51 6.07
CA TYR A 146 3.32 17.12 5.95
C TYR A 146 3.23 15.63 5.64
N VAL A 147 2.35 14.93 6.34
CA VAL A 147 2.05 13.51 6.13
C VAL A 147 0.59 13.35 5.79
N ASP A 148 0.30 12.76 4.64
CA ASP A 148 -1.05 12.41 4.23
C ASP A 148 -1.40 11.04 4.81
N ILE A 149 -2.42 11.00 5.66
CA ILE A 149 -2.92 9.81 6.35
C ILE A 149 -4.11 9.26 5.57
N ILE A 150 -3.99 8.02 5.11
CA ILE A 150 -5.03 7.29 4.39
C ILE A 150 -5.68 6.31 5.37
N VAL A 151 -6.94 6.53 5.71
CA VAL A 151 -7.69 5.68 6.65
C VAL A 151 -8.62 4.76 5.87
N VAL A 152 -8.20 3.50 5.66
CA VAL A 152 -8.91 2.53 4.80
C VAL A 152 -10.36 2.33 5.24
N SER A 153 -10.61 2.19 6.55
CA SER A 153 -11.97 2.03 7.12
C SER A 153 -12.89 3.24 6.95
N LYS A 154 -12.38 4.36 6.44
CA LYS A 154 -13.15 5.58 6.15
C LYS A 154 -13.28 5.83 4.65
N LEU A 155 -12.56 5.10 3.80
CA LEU A 155 -12.63 5.32 2.36
C LEU A 155 -13.98 4.85 1.79
N PRO A 156 -14.58 5.61 0.86
CA PRO A 156 -15.80 5.19 0.20
C PRO A 156 -15.55 3.93 -0.65
N LYS A 157 -16.57 3.06 -0.76
CA LYS A 157 -16.55 1.85 -1.61
C LYS A 157 -16.77 2.22 -3.08
N THR A 158 -15.74 2.78 -3.70
CA THR A 158 -15.69 3.15 -5.12
C THR A 158 -14.71 2.26 -5.87
N LYS A 159 -14.81 2.24 -7.20
CA LYS A 159 -13.94 1.40 -8.05
C LYS A 159 -12.47 1.79 -7.93
N ASN A 160 -12.15 3.09 -7.93
CA ASN A 160 -10.78 3.58 -7.76
C ASN A 160 -10.20 3.22 -6.38
N ASN A 161 -11.03 3.15 -5.33
CA ASN A 161 -10.60 2.72 -3.98
C ASN A 161 -10.57 1.21 -3.77
N ALA A 162 -10.91 0.38 -4.78
CA ALA A 162 -10.95 -1.07 -4.62
C ALA A 162 -9.60 -1.64 -4.16
N PHE A 163 -8.48 -1.03 -4.59
CA PHE A 163 -7.15 -1.34 -4.10
C PHE A 163 -7.06 -1.28 -2.56
N TRP A 164 -7.50 -0.17 -1.96
CA TRP A 164 -7.44 0.00 -0.50
C TRP A 164 -8.36 -0.99 0.24
N HIS A 165 -9.50 -1.31 -0.35
CA HIS A 165 -10.48 -2.22 0.26
C HIS A 165 -9.98 -3.67 0.38
N LEU A 166 -8.94 -4.08 -0.36
CA LEU A 166 -8.21 -5.34 -0.12
C LEU A 166 -7.66 -5.46 1.32
N PHE A 167 -7.44 -4.32 1.97
CA PHE A 167 -6.86 -4.20 3.32
C PHE A 167 -7.89 -3.74 4.36
N GLY A 168 -9.18 -3.92 4.07
CA GLY A 168 -10.29 -3.57 4.96
C GLY A 168 -10.35 -4.36 6.27
N LEU A 169 -11.23 -3.93 7.17
CA LEU A 169 -11.43 -4.55 8.49
C LEU A 169 -12.35 -5.77 8.49
N ASP A 170 -13.25 -5.82 7.52
CA ASP A 170 -14.31 -6.80 7.42
C ASP A 170 -14.27 -7.53 6.07
N GLN A 171 -14.94 -8.67 6.04
CA GLN A 171 -15.00 -9.52 4.85
C GLN A 171 -15.66 -8.80 3.67
N GLU A 172 -16.70 -8.00 3.89
CA GLU A 172 -17.42 -7.30 2.83
C GLU A 172 -16.50 -6.30 2.09
N SER A 173 -15.64 -5.60 2.82
CA SER A 173 -14.66 -4.67 2.27
C SER A 173 -13.59 -5.42 1.48
N ILE A 174 -13.04 -6.51 2.04
CA ILE A 174 -12.05 -7.35 1.34
C ILE A 174 -12.64 -7.93 0.04
N GLU A 175 -13.87 -8.42 0.08
CA GLU A 175 -14.60 -8.94 -1.08
C GLU A 175 -14.86 -7.86 -2.12
N PHE A 176 -15.28 -6.67 -1.69
CA PHE A 176 -15.44 -5.53 -2.57
C PHE A 176 -14.13 -5.19 -3.27
N GLY A 177 -13.03 -5.07 -2.51
CA GLY A 177 -11.72 -4.77 -3.05
C GLY A 177 -11.26 -5.82 -4.07
N PHE A 178 -11.35 -7.10 -3.72
CA PHE A 178 -10.91 -8.19 -4.58
C PHE A 178 -11.67 -8.27 -5.92
N ASN A 179 -12.98 -8.01 -5.90
CA ASN A 179 -13.83 -8.10 -7.10
C ASN A 179 -13.79 -6.84 -7.98
N ASN A 180 -13.49 -5.67 -7.41
CA ASN A 180 -13.52 -4.39 -8.15
C ASN A 180 -12.13 -3.87 -8.50
N TYR A 181 -11.07 -4.41 -7.87
CA TYR A 181 -9.70 -4.08 -8.21
C TYR A 181 -9.33 -4.64 -9.58
N GLN A 182 -8.73 -3.79 -10.42
CA GLN A 182 -8.24 -4.18 -11.74
C GLN A 182 -6.85 -4.77 -11.60
N TRP A 183 -6.79 -6.10 -11.59
CA TRP A 183 -5.55 -6.86 -11.53
C TRP A 183 -4.76 -6.72 -12.83
N ASN A 184 -3.50 -6.31 -12.74
CA ASN A 184 -2.59 -6.26 -13.89
C ASN A 184 -1.88 -7.61 -14.11
N ARG A 185 -1.71 -8.39 -13.03
CA ARG A 185 -1.02 -9.67 -13.04
C ARG A 185 -1.80 -10.78 -12.36
N GLU A 186 -2.03 -11.87 -13.10
CA GLU A 186 -2.79 -13.03 -12.61
C GLU A 186 -2.07 -13.77 -11.47
N ASP A 187 -0.74 -13.83 -11.49
CA ASP A 187 0.04 -14.50 -10.45
C ASP A 187 -0.05 -13.77 -9.11
N ILE A 188 -0.05 -12.43 -9.13
CA ILE A 188 -0.23 -11.61 -7.92
C ILE A 188 -1.68 -11.73 -7.41
N LYS A 189 -2.68 -11.67 -8.30
CA LYS A 189 -4.09 -11.92 -7.95
C LYS A 189 -4.24 -13.23 -7.19
N TYR A 190 -3.66 -14.31 -7.71
CA TYR A 190 -3.73 -15.64 -7.08
C TYR A 190 -3.02 -15.66 -5.73
N TYR A 191 -1.82 -15.08 -5.63
CA TYR A 191 -1.08 -15.02 -4.37
C TYR A 191 -1.90 -14.31 -3.28
N ILE A 192 -2.45 -13.13 -3.60
CA ILE A 192 -3.27 -12.35 -2.65
C ILE A 192 -4.54 -13.11 -2.29
N PHE A 193 -5.22 -13.73 -3.25
CA PHE A 193 -6.37 -14.59 -2.96
C PHE A 193 -6.04 -15.70 -1.95
N ASN A 194 -4.94 -16.43 -2.19
CA ASN A 194 -4.52 -17.52 -1.32
C ASN A 194 -4.15 -17.05 0.08
N GLU A 195 -3.59 -15.85 0.23
CA GLU A 195 -3.32 -15.29 1.56
C GLU A 195 -4.61 -14.82 2.24
N LEU A 196 -5.49 -14.09 1.54
CA LEU A 196 -6.75 -13.58 2.10
C LEU A 196 -7.73 -14.71 2.47
N SER A 197 -7.75 -15.83 1.73
CA SER A 197 -8.60 -16.98 2.02
C SER A 197 -8.28 -17.62 3.39
N LYS A 198 -7.03 -17.49 3.86
CA LYS A 198 -6.61 -17.98 5.20
C LYS A 198 -7.31 -17.23 6.35
N LEU A 199 -7.88 -16.04 6.11
CA LEU A 199 -8.64 -15.29 7.12
C LEU A 199 -9.95 -16.00 7.53
N LYS A 200 -10.51 -16.86 6.68
CA LYS A 200 -11.83 -17.48 6.89
C LYS A 200 -11.85 -18.62 7.92
N GLY A 201 -10.75 -18.87 8.62
CA GLY A 201 -10.69 -19.88 9.69
C GLY A 201 -10.78 -21.31 9.17
N GLY A 202 -9.64 -21.93 8.92
CA GLY A 202 -9.46 -23.36 9.19
C GLY A 202 -10.34 -24.39 8.45
N LYS A 203 -10.87 -24.10 7.26
CA LYS A 203 -11.12 -25.16 6.27
C LYS A 203 -10.22 -24.93 5.07
N HIS A 204 -9.30 -25.87 4.91
CA HIS A 204 -8.37 -25.99 3.80
C HIS A 204 -9.18 -25.96 2.50
N MET A 205 -9.28 -24.81 1.82
CA MET A 205 -9.70 -24.82 0.42
C MET A 205 -8.56 -25.44 -0.37
N SER A 206 -8.74 -26.69 -0.80
CA SER A 206 -7.83 -27.43 -1.66
C SER A 206 -7.94 -26.92 -3.10
N TYR A 207 -7.60 -25.64 -3.31
CA TYR A 207 -7.40 -25.12 -4.66
C TYR A 207 -5.93 -24.81 -4.84
N THR A 208 -5.19 -25.82 -5.30
CA THR A 208 -3.74 -25.74 -5.46
C THR A 208 -3.39 -24.95 -6.72
N VAL A 209 -2.17 -24.41 -6.77
CA VAL A 209 -1.60 -23.77 -7.98
C VAL A 209 -1.70 -24.71 -9.20
N ASP A 210 -1.63 -26.03 -8.97
CA ASP A 210 -1.74 -27.05 -10.01
C ASP A 210 -3.18 -27.30 -10.49
N ASP A 211 -4.19 -26.99 -9.67
CA ASP A 211 -5.60 -27.03 -10.07
C ASP A 211 -5.93 -25.82 -10.97
N PHE A 212 -5.39 -24.63 -10.65
CA PHE A 212 -5.48 -23.44 -11.50
C PHE A 212 -4.75 -23.62 -12.83
N LYS A 213 -3.52 -24.12 -12.82
CA LYS A 213 -2.79 -24.42 -14.08
C LYS A 213 -3.58 -25.39 -14.95
N ARG A 214 -4.22 -26.40 -14.35
CA ARG A 214 -5.11 -27.34 -15.08
C ARG A 214 -6.38 -26.67 -15.61
N GLU A 215 -6.92 -25.66 -14.93
CA GLU A 215 -8.14 -24.96 -15.34
C GLU A 215 -7.91 -23.82 -16.34
N VAL A 216 -6.83 -23.04 -16.22
CA VAL A 216 -6.43 -22.01 -17.20
C VAL A 216 -6.12 -22.64 -18.55
N VAL A 217 -5.41 -23.78 -18.54
CA VAL A 217 -5.19 -24.59 -19.75
C VAL A 217 -6.50 -25.13 -20.32
N ARG A 218 -7.53 -25.35 -19.48
CA ARG A 218 -8.85 -25.85 -19.90
C ARG A 218 -9.83 -24.77 -20.36
N LYS A 219 -9.74 -23.55 -19.86
CA LYS A 219 -10.75 -22.50 -20.05
C LYS A 219 -10.11 -21.18 -20.47
N ASN A 220 -9.59 -21.16 -21.69
CA ASN A 220 -9.57 -19.93 -22.47
C ASN A 220 -11.03 -19.52 -22.77
N LYS A 221 -11.66 -18.81 -21.82
CA LYS A 221 -12.72 -17.79 -21.95
C LYS A 221 -13.53 -17.70 -20.64
N HIS A 222 -13.47 -16.50 -20.04
CA HIS A 222 -14.27 -15.95 -18.94
C HIS A 222 -13.67 -16.01 -17.52
N LEU A 223 -13.56 -14.79 -16.96
CA LEU A 223 -12.93 -14.38 -15.71
C LEU A 223 -13.64 -14.97 -14.48
N PHE A 224 -12.85 -15.44 -13.51
CA PHE A 224 -13.36 -15.89 -12.22
C PHE A 224 -13.66 -14.73 -11.27
N THR A 225 -14.78 -14.84 -10.54
CA THR A 225 -15.27 -13.94 -9.48
C THR A 225 -15.13 -14.60 -8.10
N TRP A 226 -15.14 -13.81 -7.02
CA TRP A 226 -15.10 -14.36 -5.65
C TRP A 226 -16.21 -15.41 -5.38
N ASN A 227 -17.40 -15.23 -5.97
CA ASN A 227 -18.53 -16.13 -5.80
C ASN A 227 -18.33 -17.52 -6.42
N ASP A 228 -17.44 -17.64 -7.42
CA ASP A 228 -17.12 -18.94 -8.04
C ASP A 228 -16.38 -19.87 -7.06
N PHE A 229 -15.77 -19.32 -6.01
CA PHE A 229 -14.92 -20.05 -5.07
C PHE A 229 -15.54 -20.26 -3.68
N VAL A 230 -16.71 -19.68 -3.39
CA VAL A 230 -17.40 -19.83 -2.10
C VAL A 230 -18.29 -21.10 -2.06
N LYS A 231 -18.44 -21.81 -3.18
CA LYS A 231 -19.37 -22.96 -3.29
C LYS A 231 -18.76 -24.36 -3.04
N TYR A 232 -17.54 -24.48 -2.53
CA TYR A 232 -16.91 -25.78 -2.24
C TYR A 232 -16.20 -25.80 -0.88
#